data_AF-A0AAJ0LGB3-F1
#
_entry.id   AF-A0AAJ0LGB3-F1
#
_cell.length_a   1.000
_cell.length_b   1.000
_cell.length_c   1.000
_cell.angle_alpha   90.00
_cell.angle_beta   90.00
_cell.angle_gamma   90.00
#
_symmetry.space_group_name_H-M   'P 1'
#
loop_
_entity.id
_entity.type
_entity.pdbx_description
1 polymer ?
#
loop_
_entity_poly.entity_id
_entity_poly.type
_entity_poly.pdbx_seq_one_letter_code
_entity_poly.pdbx_strand_id
1 'polypeptide(L)'
;DLKCTVRSKRYKSYRGLMGEAAPNILKRDFRADQPNQKWVTDVTEFKVAGEKLYLSPIMDLYNGEIVAYRTDSRPRFTLVGEMLETAINRLPANSRPLLHSDQGWHYRYSDYCKRLKEAGLEQSMSRKGNCLDNAAMESFFGTLKSEYFHRERFASVAELKAGLDEYIHYYNHDRIKMKLNGLSPVAYRTQAEIG
;
A
#
# COMPACT_ATOMS: atom_id res chain seq x y z
N ASP A 1 12.45 11.81 -25.40
CA ASP A 1 11.78 12.35 -24.20
C ASP A 1 10.44 11.70 -23.93
N LEU A 2 10.42 10.64 -23.10
CA LEU A 2 9.17 10.06 -22.60
C LEU A 2 8.61 10.96 -21.49
N LYS A 3 7.66 11.82 -21.84
CA LYS A 3 6.84 12.55 -20.86
C LYS A 3 5.73 11.62 -20.37
N CYS A 4 5.80 11.24 -19.10
CA CYS A 4 4.75 10.53 -18.39
C CYS A 4 3.48 11.40 -18.30
N THR A 5 2.46 11.09 -19.10
CA THR A 5 1.14 11.74 -19.07
C THR A 5 0.18 10.96 -18.15
N VAL A 6 0.46 10.97 -16.85
CA VAL A 6 -0.52 10.51 -15.85
C VAL A 6 -1.20 11.74 -15.24
N ARG A 7 -2.50 11.90 -15.51
CA ARG A 7 -3.33 12.94 -14.90
C ARG A 7 -3.29 12.81 -13.38
N SER A 8 -2.65 13.78 -12.72
CA SER A 8 -2.71 13.92 -11.26
C SER A 8 -4.09 14.44 -10.83
N LYS A 9 -4.94 13.55 -10.32
CA LYS A 9 -6.05 14.00 -9.44
C LYS A 9 -5.49 14.15 -8.03
N ARG A 10 -5.16 15.38 -7.65
CA ARG A 10 -4.75 15.72 -6.29
C ARG A 10 -5.91 15.54 -5.32
N TYR A 11 -5.91 14.45 -4.58
CA TYR A 11 -6.47 14.46 -3.23
C TYR A 11 -5.70 15.52 -2.43
N LYS A 12 -6.40 16.59 -2.01
CA LYS A 12 -5.81 17.65 -1.17
C LYS A 12 -6.01 17.27 0.29
N SER A 13 -4.92 16.89 0.92
CA SER A 13 -4.84 16.44 2.31
C SER A 13 -4.72 17.56 3.35
N TYR A 14 -4.70 18.85 2.97
CA TYR A 14 -4.35 19.93 3.90
C TYR A 14 -5.45 20.22 4.96
N ARG A 15 -5.18 19.84 6.21
CA ARG A 15 -5.88 20.24 7.44
C ARG A 15 -4.90 20.42 8.60
N GLY A 16 -4.64 21.66 9.00
CA GLY A 16 -4.10 22.04 10.33
C GLY A 16 -2.68 21.55 10.68
N LEU A 17 -2.29 21.77 11.94
CA LEU A 17 -0.98 21.44 12.54
C LEU A 17 -0.64 19.94 12.37
N MET A 18 -0.13 19.58 11.20
CA MET A 18 0.35 18.23 10.90
C MET A 18 1.77 18.05 11.42
N GLY A 19 2.03 16.92 12.08
CA GLY A 19 3.37 16.51 12.52
C GLY A 19 4.39 16.56 11.38
N GLU A 20 5.67 16.73 11.68
CA GLU A 20 6.71 16.85 10.66
C GLU A 20 6.80 15.60 9.78
N ALA A 21 7.23 15.76 8.53
CA ALA A 21 7.46 14.61 7.66
C ALA A 21 8.71 13.84 8.13
N ALA A 22 8.60 12.52 8.24
CA ALA A 22 9.74 11.66 8.55
C ALA A 22 10.77 11.67 7.39
N PRO A 23 12.06 11.40 7.68
CA PRO A 23 13.09 11.36 6.65
C PRO A 23 12.84 10.26 5.59
N ASN A 24 13.34 10.50 4.37
CA ASN A 24 13.37 9.48 3.32
C ASN A 24 14.55 8.53 3.57
N ILE A 25 14.29 7.45 4.30
CA ILE A 25 15.22 6.36 4.62
C ILE A 25 15.21 5.31 3.50
N LEU A 26 14.03 4.97 2.95
CA LEU A 26 13.91 3.95 1.89
C LEU A 26 14.76 4.32 0.66
N LYS A 27 14.82 5.60 0.30
CA LYS A 27 15.66 6.14 -0.79
C LYS A 27 15.55 5.36 -2.11
N ARG A 28 14.34 4.85 -2.42
CA ARG A 28 14.03 4.02 -3.61
C ARG A 28 14.71 2.65 -3.63
N ASP A 29 15.29 2.22 -2.52
CA ASP A 29 15.78 0.85 -2.36
C ASP A 29 14.60 -0.07 -2.07
N PHE A 30 13.85 -0.38 -3.15
CA PHE A 30 12.67 -1.24 -3.13
C PHE A 30 13.00 -2.73 -3.03
N ARG A 31 14.26 -3.10 -2.83
CA ARG A 31 14.68 -4.49 -2.63
C ARG A 31 14.67 -4.81 -1.14
N ALA A 32 14.04 -5.93 -0.78
CA ALA A 32 14.22 -6.56 0.52
C ALA A 32 14.76 -7.98 0.30
N ASP A 33 15.63 -8.44 1.18
CA ASP A 33 16.24 -9.77 1.08
C ASP A 33 15.50 -10.81 1.95
N GLN A 34 14.67 -10.36 2.89
CA GLN A 34 13.82 -11.22 3.72
C GLN A 34 12.40 -10.61 3.89
N PRO A 35 11.39 -11.44 4.18
CA PRO A 35 10.06 -10.96 4.54
C PRO A 35 10.09 -9.97 5.70
N ASN A 36 9.18 -9.00 5.68
CA ASN A 36 8.98 -8.01 6.74
C ASN A 36 10.21 -7.14 7.06
N GLN A 37 11.11 -6.94 6.10
CA GLN A 37 12.19 -5.96 6.23
C GLN A 37 11.75 -4.55 5.81
N LYS A 38 10.99 -4.45 4.71
CA LYS A 38 10.57 -3.16 4.16
C LYS A 38 9.15 -3.27 3.63
N TRP A 39 8.31 -2.38 4.12
CA TRP A 39 6.92 -2.25 3.74
C TRP A 39 6.69 -0.90 3.06
N VAL A 40 5.76 -0.86 2.11
CA VAL A 40 5.30 0.37 1.46
C VAL A 40 3.79 0.48 1.55
N THR A 41 3.27 1.70 1.68
CA THR A 41 1.83 1.98 1.75
C THR A 41 1.47 3.27 1.04
N ASP A 42 0.28 3.32 0.45
CA ASP A 42 -0.30 4.52 -0.16
C ASP A 42 -1.84 4.38 -0.23
N VAL A 43 -2.56 5.45 -0.53
CA VAL A 43 -4.02 5.43 -0.67
C VAL A 43 -4.43 5.75 -2.09
N THR A 44 -5.31 4.93 -2.67
CA THR A 44 -5.88 5.18 -4.00
C THR A 44 -7.39 5.36 -3.97
N GLU A 45 -7.93 6.21 -4.85
CA GLU A 45 -9.35 6.48 -5.03
C GLU A 45 -9.89 5.76 -6.26
N PHE A 46 -11.05 5.11 -6.10
CA PHE A 46 -11.92 4.58 -7.15
C PHE A 46 -13.22 5.38 -7.19
N LYS A 47 -13.76 5.57 -8.38
CA LYS A 47 -15.07 6.22 -8.58
C LYS A 47 -16.02 5.25 -9.27
N VAL A 48 -17.12 4.92 -8.60
CA VAL A 48 -18.12 3.96 -9.07
C VAL A 48 -19.51 4.51 -8.80
N ALA A 49 -20.41 4.46 -9.78
CA ALA A 49 -21.80 4.91 -9.64
C ALA A 49 -21.99 6.33 -9.02
N GLY A 50 -21.04 7.24 -9.26
CA GLY A 50 -21.07 8.60 -8.68
C GLY A 50 -20.53 8.69 -7.24
N GLU A 51 -20.24 7.55 -6.62
CA GLU A 51 -19.64 7.42 -5.29
C GLU A 51 -18.12 7.17 -5.37
N LYS A 52 -17.47 7.21 -4.21
CA LYS A 52 -16.04 7.00 -4.06
C LYS A 52 -15.76 5.84 -3.12
N LEU A 53 -14.73 5.07 -3.45
CA LEU A 53 -14.14 4.07 -2.58
C LEU A 53 -12.64 4.32 -2.51
N TYR A 54 -12.10 4.31 -1.30
CA TYR A 54 -10.66 4.44 -1.04
C TYR A 54 -10.12 3.09 -0.63
N LEU A 55 -8.95 2.73 -1.15
CA LEU A 55 -8.19 1.54 -0.77
C LEU A 55 -6.84 1.99 -0.19
N SER A 56 -6.53 1.46 0.99
CA SER A 56 -5.24 1.61 1.65
C SER A 56 -4.63 0.23 1.86
N PRO A 57 -3.59 -0.16 1.11
CA PRO A 57 -2.87 -1.41 1.33
C PRO A 57 -1.43 -1.18 1.84
N ILE A 58 -0.92 -2.14 2.62
CA ILE A 58 0.51 -2.31 2.89
C ILE A 58 1.02 -3.46 2.03
N MET A 59 2.11 -3.22 1.30
CA MET A 59 2.83 -4.22 0.53
C MET A 59 4.19 -4.52 1.17
N ASP A 60 4.53 -5.80 1.28
CA ASP A 60 5.89 -6.25 1.58
C ASP A 60 6.76 -6.20 0.32
N LEU A 61 7.88 -5.48 0.36
CA LEU A 61 8.78 -5.33 -0.79
C LEU A 61 9.58 -6.59 -1.13
N TYR A 62 9.62 -7.59 -0.24
CA TYR A 62 10.33 -8.85 -0.49
C TYR A 62 9.73 -9.64 -1.66
N ASN A 63 8.43 -9.90 -1.59
CA ASN A 63 7.66 -10.69 -2.56
C ASN A 63 6.55 -9.87 -3.25
N GLY A 64 6.35 -8.63 -2.83
CA GLY A 64 5.24 -7.80 -3.29
C GLY A 64 3.88 -8.33 -2.86
N GLU A 65 3.77 -8.97 -1.70
CA GLU A 65 2.51 -9.41 -1.09
C GLU A 65 1.79 -8.23 -0.43
N ILE A 66 0.47 -8.14 -0.60
CA ILE A 66 -0.36 -7.22 0.18
C ILE A 66 -0.67 -7.87 1.53
N VAL A 67 0.08 -7.49 2.57
CA VAL A 67 0.00 -8.13 3.91
C VAL A 67 -1.21 -7.65 4.72
N ALA A 68 -1.68 -6.44 4.44
CA ALA A 68 -2.91 -5.88 4.99
C ALA A 68 -3.48 -4.85 4.03
N TYR A 69 -4.80 -4.70 4.05
CA TYR A 69 -5.46 -3.60 3.36
C TYR A 69 -6.79 -3.27 4.02
N ARG A 70 -7.33 -2.10 3.69
CA ARG A 70 -8.63 -1.65 4.18
C ARG A 70 -9.27 -0.77 3.11
N THR A 71 -10.59 -0.81 3.04
CA THR A 71 -11.39 0.06 2.16
C THR A 71 -12.42 0.87 2.94
N ASP A 72 -12.68 2.10 2.50
CA ASP A 72 -13.68 2.99 3.10
C ASP A 72 -14.24 3.95 2.03
N SER A 73 -15.50 4.36 2.16
CA SER A 73 -16.10 5.36 1.26
C SER A 73 -15.57 6.77 1.50
N ARG A 74 -14.84 6.97 2.61
CA ARG A 74 -14.22 8.26 2.97
C ARG A 74 -12.73 8.08 3.29
N PRO A 75 -11.88 9.04 2.90
CA PRO A 75 -10.45 8.99 3.18
C PRO A 75 -10.20 9.55 4.59
N ARG A 76 -10.62 8.80 5.61
CA ARG A 76 -10.48 9.15 7.03
C ARG A 76 -9.21 8.54 7.61
N PHE A 77 -8.75 9.06 8.75
CA PHE A 77 -7.62 8.46 9.46
C PHE A 77 -7.86 6.99 9.81
N THR A 78 -9.10 6.62 10.16
CA THR A 78 -9.49 5.24 10.49
C THR A 78 -9.18 4.24 9.38
N LEU A 79 -9.26 4.65 8.11
CA LEU A 79 -8.89 3.82 6.96
C LEU A 79 -7.44 3.33 7.09
N VAL A 80 -6.51 4.23 7.40
CA VAL A 80 -5.07 3.93 7.48
C VAL A 80 -4.71 3.38 8.85
N GLY A 81 -5.33 3.87 9.93
CA GLY A 81 -5.09 3.39 11.29
C GLY A 81 -5.48 1.92 11.47
N GLU A 82 -6.70 1.52 11.06
CA GLU A 82 -7.15 0.12 11.17
C GLU A 82 -6.35 -0.81 10.25
N MET A 83 -5.96 -0.31 9.08
CA MET A 83 -5.10 -1.02 8.14
C MET A 83 -3.73 -1.32 8.78
N LEU A 84 -3.11 -0.31 9.41
CA LEU A 84 -1.84 -0.47 10.11
C LEU A 84 -1.94 -1.47 11.26
N GLU A 85 -2.99 -1.38 12.09
CA GLU A 85 -3.21 -2.34 13.18
C GLU A 85 -3.35 -3.77 12.67
N THR A 86 -4.07 -3.97 11.57
CA THR A 86 -4.20 -5.29 10.94
C THR A 86 -2.84 -5.85 10.51
N ALA A 87 -1.96 -5.01 9.97
CA ALA A 87 -0.61 -5.40 9.59
C ALA A 87 0.27 -5.73 10.81
N ILE A 88 0.26 -4.87 11.84
CA ILE A 88 1.04 -5.06 13.07
C ILE A 88 0.64 -6.35 13.78
N ASN A 89 -0.66 -6.64 13.88
CA ASN A 89 -1.15 -7.85 14.56
C ASN A 89 -0.80 -9.16 13.84
N ARG A 90 -0.42 -9.10 12.55
CA ARG A 90 0.04 -10.26 11.76
C ARG A 90 1.55 -10.38 11.73
N LEU A 91 2.26 -9.37 12.22
CA LEU A 91 3.70 -9.30 12.18
C LEU A 91 4.32 -10.33 13.14
N PRO A 92 5.33 -11.12 12.72
CA PRO A 92 6.06 -11.98 13.63
C PRO A 92 6.71 -11.17 14.76
N ALA A 93 6.80 -11.76 15.96
CA ALA A 93 7.21 -11.04 17.18
C ALA A 93 8.54 -10.26 17.08
N ASN A 94 9.47 -10.73 16.25
CA ASN A 94 10.81 -10.14 16.06
C ASN A 94 10.96 -9.30 14.78
N SER A 95 9.91 -9.17 13.96
CA SER A 95 9.97 -8.39 12.73
C SER A 95 9.69 -6.91 13.02
N ARG A 96 10.49 -6.01 12.46
CA ARG A 96 10.37 -4.55 12.63
C ARG A 96 10.60 -3.87 11.28
N PRO A 97 9.65 -3.96 10.33
CA PRO A 97 9.84 -3.44 8.99
C PRO A 97 10.01 -1.92 9.00
N LEU A 98 10.86 -1.41 8.10
CA LEU A 98 10.78 -0.02 7.66
C LEU A 98 9.45 0.18 6.92
N LEU A 99 8.59 1.08 7.38
CA LEU A 99 7.34 1.41 6.68
C LEU A 99 7.46 2.73 5.93
N HIS A 100 7.39 2.66 4.60
CA HIS A 100 7.50 3.82 3.72
C HIS A 100 6.15 4.27 3.16
N SER A 101 5.89 5.57 3.17
CA SER A 101 4.66 6.16 2.65
C SER A 101 4.89 7.47 1.89
N ASP A 102 3.84 8.00 1.26
CA ASP A 102 3.82 9.39 0.82
C ASP A 102 3.74 10.38 2.00
N GLN A 103 3.79 11.69 1.71
CA GLN A 103 3.60 12.75 2.71
C GLN A 103 2.13 13.08 3.01
N GLY A 104 1.22 12.12 2.80
CA GLY A 104 -0.19 12.21 3.13
C GLY A 104 -0.42 12.57 4.60
N TRP A 105 -1.45 13.37 4.86
CA TRP A 105 -1.76 13.87 6.20
C TRP A 105 -1.97 12.76 7.23
N HIS A 106 -2.60 11.66 6.81
CA HIS A 106 -2.89 10.49 7.65
C HIS A 106 -1.60 9.83 8.15
N TYR A 107 -0.54 9.83 7.34
CA TYR A 107 0.78 9.29 7.73
C TYR A 107 1.58 10.23 8.64
N ARG A 108 1.16 11.50 8.76
CA ARG A 108 1.78 12.52 9.62
C ARG A 108 1.02 12.75 10.92
N TYR A 109 -0.08 12.01 11.12
CA TYR A 109 -0.94 12.16 12.29
C TYR A 109 -0.22 11.58 13.52
N SER A 110 -0.32 12.27 14.66
CA SER A 110 0.39 11.87 15.90
C SER A 110 0.11 10.43 16.29
N ASP A 111 -1.15 10.00 16.16
CA ASP A 111 -1.57 8.65 16.53
C ASP A 111 -0.97 7.59 15.61
N TYR A 112 -0.77 7.91 14.32
CA TYR A 112 -0.09 7.03 13.38
C TYR A 112 1.37 6.84 13.77
N CYS A 113 2.09 7.96 13.96
CA CYS A 113 3.50 7.94 14.34
C CYS A 113 3.70 7.25 15.70
N LYS A 114 2.77 7.45 16.64
CA LYS A 114 2.76 6.78 17.94
C LYS A 114 2.63 5.26 17.79
N ARG A 115 1.65 4.79 17.01
CA ARG A 115 1.43 3.35 16.77
C ARG A 115 2.64 2.68 16.11
N LEU A 116 3.26 3.35 15.12
CA LEU A 116 4.51 2.86 14.53
C LEU A 116 5.62 2.72 15.56
N LYS A 117 5.83 3.76 16.39
CA LYS A 117 6.85 3.74 17.44
C LYS A 117 6.59 2.66 18.49
N GLU A 118 5.34 2.46 18.91
CA GLU A 118 4.95 1.44 19.88
C GLU A 118 5.17 0.02 19.34
N ALA A 119 4.92 -0.19 18.05
CA ALA A 119 5.22 -1.46 17.37
C ALA A 119 6.70 -1.60 16.96
N GLY A 120 7.53 -0.57 17.17
CA GLY A 120 8.95 -0.54 16.80
C GLY A 120 9.22 -0.46 15.30
N LEU A 121 8.27 0.01 14.50
CA LEU A 121 8.41 0.21 13.05
C LEU A 121 9.09 1.56 12.79
N GLU A 122 10.12 1.55 11.95
CA GLU A 122 10.78 2.79 11.51
C GLU A 122 9.96 3.44 10.38
N GLN A 123 9.62 4.71 10.53
CA GLN A 123 8.85 5.44 9.54
C GLN A 123 9.76 6.09 8.50
N SER A 124 9.45 5.87 7.22
CA SER A 124 10.06 6.59 6.12
C SER A 124 9.00 7.29 5.27
N MET A 125 9.30 8.49 4.77
CA MET A 125 8.37 9.20 3.88
C MET A 125 9.05 9.69 2.60
N SER A 126 8.31 9.65 1.50
CA SER A 126 8.78 10.14 0.20
C SER A 126 9.08 11.63 0.20
N ARG A 127 9.86 12.11 -0.79
CA ARG A 127 10.02 13.55 -1.01
C ARG A 127 8.75 14.11 -1.63
N LYS A 128 8.33 15.30 -1.17
CA LYS A 128 7.16 15.99 -1.71
C LYS A 128 7.26 16.14 -3.23
N GLY A 129 6.27 15.59 -3.95
CA GLY A 129 6.16 15.71 -5.41
C GLY A 129 7.01 14.72 -6.22
N ASN A 130 7.51 13.65 -5.60
CA ASN A 130 8.38 12.67 -6.26
C ASN A 130 7.70 11.30 -6.39
N CYS A 131 7.10 11.02 -7.55
CA CYS A 131 6.42 9.74 -7.83
C CYS A 131 7.37 8.53 -7.72
N LEU A 132 8.64 8.70 -8.10
CA LEU A 132 9.62 7.63 -8.09
C LEU A 132 9.90 7.07 -6.69
N ASP A 133 9.67 7.87 -5.65
CA ASP A 133 9.84 7.43 -4.26
C ASP A 133 8.73 6.45 -3.83
N ASN A 134 7.58 6.45 -4.51
CA ASN A 134 6.43 5.56 -4.25
C ASN A 134 6.17 4.55 -5.39
N ALA A 135 7.15 4.33 -6.27
CA ALA A 135 6.97 3.57 -7.50
C ALA A 135 6.41 2.14 -7.31
N ALA A 136 6.72 1.48 -6.19
CA ALA A 136 6.17 0.16 -5.87
C ALA A 136 4.63 0.18 -5.73
N MET A 137 4.10 1.14 -4.98
CA MET A 137 2.65 1.32 -4.81
C MET A 137 1.97 1.82 -6.09
N GLU A 138 2.62 2.74 -6.81
CA GLU A 138 2.11 3.20 -8.12
C GLU A 138 1.99 2.04 -9.12
N SER A 139 2.99 1.15 -9.16
CA SER A 139 2.98 -0.05 -10.00
C SER A 139 1.85 -1.01 -9.63
N PHE A 140 1.66 -1.26 -8.33
CA PHE A 140 0.54 -2.07 -7.84
C PHE A 140 -0.81 -1.47 -8.24
N PHE A 141 -1.05 -0.19 -8.00
CA PHE A 141 -2.30 0.46 -8.35
C PHE A 141 -2.54 0.54 -9.86
N GLY A 142 -1.49 0.75 -10.66
CA GLY A 142 -1.58 0.71 -12.11
C GLY A 142 -2.03 -0.66 -12.61
N THR A 143 -1.46 -1.72 -12.05
CA THR A 143 -1.82 -3.12 -12.34
C THR A 143 -3.26 -3.42 -11.94
N LEU A 144 -3.63 -3.15 -10.68
CA LEU A 144 -4.99 -3.34 -10.17
C LEU A 144 -6.03 -2.60 -11.03
N LYS A 145 -5.74 -1.37 -11.43
CA LYS A 145 -6.69 -0.60 -12.23
C LYS A 145 -6.81 -1.12 -13.65
N SER A 146 -5.72 -1.56 -14.28
CA SER A 146 -5.73 -2.02 -15.67
C SER A 146 -6.23 -3.46 -15.83
N GLU A 147 -5.92 -4.35 -14.88
CA GLU A 147 -6.31 -5.75 -14.92
C GLU A 147 -7.76 -5.96 -14.45
N TYR A 148 -8.24 -5.13 -13.51
CA TYR A 148 -9.54 -5.33 -12.88
C TYR A 148 -10.47 -4.11 -13.07
N PHE A 149 -10.16 -2.98 -12.45
CA PHE A 149 -11.13 -1.86 -12.35
C PHE A 149 -11.59 -1.29 -13.71
N HIS A 150 -10.72 -1.23 -14.71
CA HIS A 150 -11.05 -0.68 -16.04
C HIS A 150 -11.69 -1.70 -17.00
N ARG A 151 -11.66 -2.99 -16.66
CA ARG A 151 -12.24 -4.05 -17.50
C ARG A 151 -13.67 -4.39 -17.12
N GLU A 152 -14.05 -4.07 -15.90
CA GLU A 152 -15.34 -4.41 -15.33
C GLU A 152 -16.25 -3.19 -15.15
N ARG A 153 -17.55 -3.43 -15.06
CA ARG A 153 -18.54 -2.42 -14.71
C ARG A 153 -19.16 -2.78 -13.37
N PHE A 154 -18.89 -1.94 -12.38
CA PHE A 154 -19.46 -2.08 -11.05
C PHE A 154 -20.73 -1.23 -10.95
N ALA A 155 -21.83 -1.83 -10.51
CA ALA A 155 -23.10 -1.18 -10.24
C ALA A 155 -23.10 -0.43 -8.90
N SER A 156 -22.24 -0.81 -7.95
CA SER A 156 -22.19 -0.19 -6.62
C SER A 156 -20.80 -0.20 -5.97
N VAL A 157 -20.64 0.59 -4.91
CA VAL A 157 -19.45 0.55 -4.04
C VAL A 157 -19.30 -0.82 -3.36
N ALA A 158 -20.41 -1.45 -2.98
CA ALA A 158 -20.40 -2.75 -2.29
C ALA A 158 -19.84 -3.86 -3.20
N GLU A 159 -20.26 -3.87 -4.46
CA GLU A 159 -19.76 -4.81 -5.47
C GLU A 159 -18.27 -4.59 -5.75
N LEU A 160 -17.84 -3.34 -5.96
CA LEU A 160 -16.43 -3.04 -6.13
C LEU A 160 -15.59 -3.49 -4.93
N LYS A 161 -16.10 -3.28 -3.70
CA LYS A 161 -15.41 -3.72 -2.48
C LYS A 161 -15.25 -5.24 -2.45
N ALA A 162 -16.31 -5.99 -2.72
CA ALA A 162 -16.25 -7.45 -2.73
C ALA A 162 -15.22 -7.98 -3.75
N GLY A 163 -15.25 -7.49 -4.98
CA GLY A 163 -14.28 -7.96 -5.96
C GLY A 163 -12.86 -7.37 -5.78
N LEU A 164 -12.68 -6.27 -5.03
CA LEU A 164 -11.35 -5.87 -4.57
C LEU A 164 -10.77 -6.90 -3.59
N ASP A 165 -11.60 -7.47 -2.70
CA ASP A 165 -11.19 -8.54 -1.79
C ASP A 165 -10.76 -9.78 -2.60
N GLU A 166 -11.56 -10.17 -3.60
CA GLU A 166 -11.24 -11.29 -4.51
C GLU A 166 -9.98 -11.03 -5.32
N TYR A 167 -9.82 -9.83 -5.88
CA TYR A 167 -8.63 -9.48 -6.65
C TYR A 167 -7.37 -9.50 -5.80
N ILE A 168 -7.40 -8.98 -4.58
CA ILE A 168 -6.22 -8.98 -3.69
C ILE A 168 -5.87 -10.42 -3.30
N HIS A 169 -6.86 -11.27 -3.08
CA HIS A 169 -6.64 -12.70 -2.87
C HIS A 169 -5.94 -13.33 -4.07
N TYR A 170 -6.50 -13.18 -5.28
CA TYR A 170 -5.86 -13.64 -6.53
C TYR A 170 -4.43 -13.09 -6.69
N TYR A 171 -4.23 -11.79 -6.45
CA TYR A 171 -2.94 -11.13 -6.58
C TYR A 171 -1.88 -11.75 -5.64
N ASN A 172 -2.27 -12.10 -4.42
CA ASN A 172 -1.38 -12.67 -3.42
C ASN A 172 -1.14 -14.17 -3.61
N HIS A 173 -2.17 -14.94 -4.00
CA HIS A 173 -2.14 -16.40 -3.95
C HIS A 173 -1.96 -17.07 -5.31
N ASP A 174 -2.44 -16.46 -6.40
CA ASP A 174 -2.54 -17.12 -7.71
C ASP A 174 -1.75 -16.40 -8.82
N ARG A 175 -1.52 -15.10 -8.68
CA ARG A 175 -0.89 -14.29 -9.73
C ARG A 175 0.56 -14.72 -9.98
N ILE A 176 0.80 -15.27 -11.16
CA ILE A 176 2.14 -15.61 -11.66
C ILE A 176 2.98 -14.33 -11.78
N LYS A 177 4.07 -14.26 -11.00
CA LYS A 177 5.07 -13.18 -11.12
C LYS A 177 6.38 -13.75 -11.66
N MET A 178 6.76 -13.36 -12.87
CA MET A 178 8.05 -13.76 -13.46
C MET A 178 9.25 -13.37 -12.62
N LYS A 179 9.17 -12.24 -11.90
CA LYS A 179 10.22 -11.81 -10.96
C LYS A 179 10.39 -12.73 -9.75
N LEU A 180 9.39 -13.57 -9.48
CA LEU A 180 9.37 -14.57 -8.41
C LEU A 180 9.43 -15.99 -8.98
N ASN A 181 10.11 -16.17 -10.12
CA ASN A 181 10.24 -17.46 -10.82
C ASN A 181 8.89 -18.12 -11.15
N GLY A 182 7.86 -17.31 -11.42
CA GLY A 182 6.52 -17.78 -11.75
C GLY A 182 5.62 -18.06 -10.55
N LEU A 183 6.12 -17.86 -9.33
CA LEU A 183 5.33 -18.02 -8.11
C LEU A 183 4.46 -16.79 -7.82
N SER A 184 3.37 -17.02 -7.10
CA SER A 184 2.60 -15.94 -6.48
C SER A 184 3.37 -15.35 -5.29
N PRO A 185 3.05 -14.12 -4.85
CA PRO A 185 3.69 -13.52 -3.68
C PRO A 185 3.74 -14.45 -2.47
N VAL A 186 2.60 -15.05 -2.11
CA VAL A 186 2.50 -15.94 -0.94
C VAL A 186 3.30 -17.22 -1.17
N ALA A 187 3.17 -17.85 -2.34
CA ALA A 187 3.92 -19.07 -2.65
C ALA A 187 5.44 -18.86 -2.57
N TYR A 188 5.93 -17.71 -3.04
CA TYR A 188 7.34 -17.33 -2.95
C TYR A 188 7.83 -17.20 -1.50
N ARG A 189 7.03 -16.54 -0.63
CA ARG A 189 7.37 -16.39 0.79
C ARG A 189 7.40 -17.75 1.50
N THR A 190 6.38 -18.59 1.31
CA THR A 190 6.32 -19.90 1.95
C THR A 190 7.44 -20.83 1.47
N GLN A 191 7.86 -20.76 0.20
CA GLN A 191 9.01 -21.53 -0.26
C GLN A 191 10.31 -21.10 0.44
N ALA A 192 10.51 -19.80 0.65
CA ALA A 192 11.68 -19.26 1.35
C ALA A 192 11.70 -19.56 2.86
N GLU A 193 10.56 -19.90 3.46
CA GLU A 193 10.46 -20.34 4.86
C GLU A 193 10.82 -21.83 5.04
N ILE A 194 10.80 -22.62 3.96
CA ILE A 194 11.07 -24.06 3.97
C ILE A 194 12.55 -24.38 3.61
N GLY A 195 13.22 -23.48 2.90
CA GLY A 195 14.63 -23.63 2.45
C GLY A 195 15.61 -22.92 3.37
#